data_AF-A0A852PHR3-F1
#
_entry.id   AF-A0A852PHR3-F1
#
_cell.length_a   1.000
_cell.length_b   1.000
_cell.length_c   1.000
_cell.angle_alpha   90.00
_cell.angle_beta   90.00
_cell.angle_gamma   90.00
#
_symmetry.space_group_name_H-M   'P 1'
#
loop_
_entity.id
_entity.type
_entity.pdbx_description
1 polymer ?
#
loop_
_entity_poly.entity_id
_entity_poly.type
_entity_poly.pdbx_seq_one_letter_code
_entity_poly.pdbx_strand_id
1 'polypeptide(L)'
;MARPGGFQPAEQQQQQVLSRQQERHYRLLAELQALVKALPSPCQQRLSYTTLSELALALLDGTVFEIVQGLLEIQHLTEKNLYSQRRQLHSEHRGLKQELFHRHKEAQQCCRPHNLPLLRAAQQREME
;
A
#
# COMPACT_ATOMS: atom_id res chain seq x y z
N MET A 1 34.77 59.60 -1.66
CA MET A 1 35.07 58.49 -2.58
C MET A 1 34.43 57.22 -2.02
N ALA A 2 33.30 56.79 -2.59
CA ALA A 2 32.56 55.62 -2.14
C ALA A 2 33.12 54.35 -2.82
N ARG A 3 33.45 53.34 -2.01
CA ARG A 3 33.87 52.02 -2.48
C ARG A 3 32.68 51.28 -3.14
N PRO A 4 32.85 50.69 -4.33
CA PRO A 4 31.91 49.71 -4.87
C PRO A 4 32.39 48.30 -4.48
N GLY A 5 31.52 47.45 -3.95
CA GLY A 5 31.85 46.04 -3.72
C GLY A 5 31.04 45.43 -2.59
N GLY A 6 29.88 44.86 -2.93
CA GLY A 6 29.01 44.20 -1.95
C GLY A 6 27.84 43.42 -2.56
N PHE A 7 28.04 42.72 -3.68
CA PHE A 7 27.04 41.83 -4.29
C PHE A 7 27.73 40.63 -4.94
N GLN A 8 28.37 39.75 -4.14
CA GLN A 8 29.05 38.53 -4.65
C GLN A 8 28.65 37.18 -4.01
N PRO A 9 27.98 37.06 -2.84
CA PRO A 9 27.79 35.74 -2.24
C PRO A 9 26.74 34.87 -2.96
N ALA A 10 25.68 35.47 -3.53
CA ALA A 10 24.60 34.71 -4.18
C ALA A 10 25.03 34.08 -5.53
N GLU A 11 25.78 34.81 -6.35
CA GLU A 11 26.24 34.33 -7.67
C GLU A 11 27.24 33.18 -7.54
N GLN A 12 28.15 33.26 -6.57
CA GLN A 12 29.10 32.19 -6.26
C GLN A 12 28.41 30.91 -5.79
N GLN A 13 27.36 31.04 -4.97
CA GLN A 13 26.58 29.89 -4.50
C GLN A 13 25.83 29.20 -5.64
N GLN A 14 25.28 29.97 -6.58
CA GLN A 14 24.51 29.44 -7.69
C GLN A 14 25.42 28.71 -8.70
N GLN A 15 26.62 29.23 -8.97
CA GLN A 15 27.64 28.53 -9.76
C GLN A 15 28.09 27.23 -9.08
N GLN A 16 28.23 27.21 -7.75
CA GLN A 16 28.58 26.01 -7.01
C GLN A 16 27.49 24.94 -7.04
N VAL A 17 26.22 25.34 -7.08
CA VAL A 17 25.09 24.41 -7.22
C VAL A 17 25.06 23.80 -8.62
N LEU A 18 25.23 24.61 -9.66
CA LEU A 18 25.28 24.15 -11.04
C LEU A 18 26.45 23.18 -11.29
N SER A 19 27.63 23.48 -10.73
CA SER A 19 28.79 22.59 -10.87
C SER A 19 28.57 21.24 -10.17
N ARG A 20 28.01 21.24 -8.96
CA ARG A 20 27.64 20.00 -8.25
C ARG A 20 26.59 19.19 -9.00
N GLN A 21 25.63 19.85 -9.64
CA GLN A 21 24.59 19.17 -10.40
C GLN A 21 25.17 18.52 -11.67
N GLN A 22 26.08 19.23 -12.36
CA GLN A 22 26.82 18.70 -13.51
C GLN A 22 27.70 17.52 -13.11
N GLU A 23 28.44 17.60 -12.00
CA GLU A 23 29.27 16.49 -11.49
C GLU A 23 28.42 15.23 -11.24
N ARG A 24 27.24 15.40 -10.62
CA ARG A 24 26.31 14.29 -10.39
C ARG A 24 25.80 13.70 -11.71
N HIS A 25 25.44 14.55 -12.67
CA HIS A 25 24.99 14.11 -14.00
C HIS A 25 26.05 13.29 -14.71
N TYR A 26 27.29 13.79 -14.78
CA TYR A 26 28.40 13.07 -15.41
C TYR A 26 28.70 11.75 -14.72
N ARG A 27 28.68 11.71 -13.38
CA ARG A 27 28.89 10.48 -12.63
C ARG A 27 27.84 9.42 -12.97
N LEU A 28 26.57 9.81 -12.91
CA LEU A 28 25.46 8.90 -13.21
C LEU A 28 25.46 8.45 -14.67
N LEU A 29 25.77 9.35 -15.60
CA LEU A 29 25.89 9.04 -17.02
C LEU A 29 27.01 8.01 -17.27
N ALA A 30 28.15 8.14 -16.59
CA ALA A 30 29.24 7.18 -16.67
C ALA A 30 28.83 5.79 -16.14
N GLU A 31 28.09 5.75 -15.02
CA GLU A 31 27.52 4.51 -14.47
C GLU A 31 26.54 3.87 -15.47
N LEU A 32 25.61 4.65 -16.05
CA LEU A 32 24.67 4.18 -17.07
C LEU A 32 25.38 3.64 -18.31
N GLN A 33 26.40 4.33 -18.81
CA GLN A 33 27.18 3.87 -19.96
C GLN A 33 27.92 2.57 -19.65
N ALA A 34 28.44 2.39 -18.42
CA ALA A 34 29.07 1.13 -18.01
C ALA A 34 28.06 -0.02 -18.01
N LEU A 35 26.83 0.21 -17.54
CA LEU A 35 25.75 -0.78 -17.58
C LEU A 35 25.36 -1.14 -19.02
N VAL A 36 25.26 -0.16 -19.91
CA VAL A 36 24.93 -0.41 -21.33
C VAL A 36 26.00 -1.26 -22.01
N LYS A 37 27.29 -1.05 -21.72
CA LYS A 37 28.38 -1.87 -22.27
C LYS A 37 28.28 -3.35 -21.90
N ALA A 38 27.61 -3.68 -20.79
CA ALA A 38 27.38 -5.05 -20.37
C ALA A 38 26.20 -5.73 -21.09
N LEU A 39 25.40 -4.98 -21.86
CA LEU A 39 24.23 -5.50 -22.58
C LEU A 39 24.60 -6.07 -23.96
N PRO A 40 23.79 -6.96 -24.54
CA PRO A 40 23.96 -7.40 -25.93
C PRO A 40 23.91 -6.24 -26.93
N SER A 41 24.66 -6.34 -28.04
CA SER A 41 24.79 -5.30 -29.07
C SER A 41 23.45 -4.73 -29.60
N PRO A 42 22.38 -5.53 -29.81
CA PRO A 42 21.08 -5.00 -30.24
C PRO A 42 20.45 -4.02 -29.23
N CYS A 43 20.71 -4.22 -27.94
CA CYS A 43 20.22 -3.33 -26.88
C CYS A 43 21.05 -2.05 -26.82
N GLN A 44 22.37 -2.15 -27.01
CA GLN A 44 23.27 -0.99 -27.00
C GLN A 44 22.89 0.03 -28.09
N GLN A 45 22.55 -0.44 -29.29
CA GLN A 45 22.19 0.43 -30.41
C GLN A 45 20.90 1.24 -30.18
N ARG A 46 20.01 0.75 -29.31
CA ARG A 46 18.75 1.43 -28.97
C ARG A 46 18.93 2.48 -27.86
N LEU A 47 20.06 2.47 -27.16
CA LEU A 47 20.36 3.33 -26.03
C LEU A 47 21.40 4.36 -26.43
N SER A 48 20.97 5.37 -27.20
CA SER A 48 21.85 6.46 -27.62
C SER A 48 22.34 7.28 -26.42
N TYR A 49 23.43 8.01 -26.62
CA TYR A 49 23.93 8.97 -25.63
C TYR A 49 22.87 9.96 -25.16
N THR A 50 22.04 10.47 -26.08
CA THR A 50 20.97 11.41 -25.75
C THR A 50 19.95 10.80 -24.80
N THR A 51 19.50 9.56 -25.08
CA THR A 51 18.57 8.84 -24.20
C THR A 51 19.19 8.57 -22.83
N LEU A 52 20.47 8.22 -22.75
CA LEU A 52 21.15 8.01 -21.46
C LEU A 52 21.32 9.31 -20.67
N SER A 53 21.58 10.42 -21.36
CA SER A 53 21.70 11.75 -20.75
C SER A 53 20.34 12.24 -20.21
N GLU A 54 19.26 12.06 -20.97
CA GLU A 54 17.89 12.36 -20.54
C GLU A 54 17.48 11.48 -19.36
N LEU A 55 17.80 10.18 -19.40
CA LEU A 55 17.56 9.26 -18.29
C LEU A 55 18.32 9.69 -17.03
N ALA A 56 19.59 10.09 -17.14
CA ALA A 56 20.35 10.58 -16.00
C ALA A 56 19.72 11.85 -15.38
N LEU A 57 19.22 12.78 -16.20
CA LEU A 57 18.49 13.96 -15.71
C LEU A 57 17.18 13.57 -15.01
N ALA A 58 16.39 12.67 -15.59
CA ALA A 58 15.14 12.20 -14.98
C ALA A 58 15.36 11.46 -13.65
N LEU A 59 16.44 10.68 -13.56
CA LEU A 59 16.84 9.99 -12.32
C LEU A 59 17.32 10.97 -11.24
N LEU A 60 18.01 12.05 -11.62
CA LEU A 60 18.45 13.09 -10.69
C LEU A 60 17.30 13.97 -10.20
N ASP A 61 16.32 14.23 -11.06
CA ASP A 61 15.11 14.98 -10.72
C ASP A 61 14.31 14.27 -9.61
N GLY A 62 14.29 12.94 -9.63
CA GLY A 62 13.78 12.15 -8.51
C GLY A 62 12.26 12.07 -8.40
N THR A 63 11.51 12.92 -9.10
CA THR A 63 10.05 13.00 -9.05
C THR A 63 9.37 11.65 -9.31
N VAL A 64 9.91 10.84 -10.25
CA VAL A 64 9.35 9.51 -10.54
C VAL A 64 9.42 8.59 -9.32
N PHE A 65 10.52 8.64 -8.54
CA PHE A 65 10.65 7.84 -7.33
C PHE A 65 9.68 8.31 -6.24
N GLU A 66 9.50 9.62 -6.09
CA GLU A 66 8.52 10.18 -5.14
C GLU A 66 7.09 9.77 -5.50
N ILE A 67 6.73 9.84 -6.79
CA ILE A 67 5.41 9.39 -7.27
C ILE A 67 5.22 7.90 -6.97
N VAL A 68 6.19 7.05 -7.31
CA VAL A 68 6.10 5.61 -7.09
C VAL A 68 5.99 5.29 -5.60
N GLN A 69 6.75 6.00 -4.76
CA GLN A 69 6.68 5.86 -3.30
C GLN A 69 5.30 6.24 -2.76
N GLY A 70 4.73 7.36 -3.20
CA GLY A 70 3.38 7.78 -2.82
C GLY A 70 2.30 6.78 -3.26
N LEU A 71 2.41 6.25 -4.49
CA LEU A 71 1.49 5.22 -4.98
C LEU A 71 1.59 3.92 -4.15
N LEU A 72 2.80 3.54 -3.75
CA LEU A 72 3.04 2.36 -2.91
C LEU A 72 2.44 2.54 -1.50
N GLU A 73 2.56 3.73 -0.92
CA GLU A 73 1.94 4.05 0.37
C GLU A 73 0.41 4.00 0.31
N ILE A 74 -0.19 4.54 -0.76
CA ILE A 74 -1.64 4.46 -1.02
C ILE A 74 -2.08 2.99 -1.16
N GLN A 75 -1.31 2.19 -1.90
CA GLN A 75 -1.58 0.76 -2.07
C GLN A 75 -1.58 0.06 -0.70
N HIS A 76 -0.51 0.19 0.08
CA HIS A 76 -0.40 -0.45 1.39
C HIS A 76 -1.53 -0.05 2.34
N LEU A 77 -1.91 1.23 2.36
CA LEU A 77 -3.02 1.70 3.18
C LEU A 77 -4.35 1.08 2.74
N THR A 78 -4.58 1.00 1.43
CA THR A 78 -5.78 0.41 0.85
C THR A 78 -5.88 -1.08 1.18
N GLU A 79 -4.78 -1.83 1.04
CA GLU A 79 -4.70 -3.25 1.39
C GLU A 79 -5.00 -3.49 2.87
N LYS A 80 -4.39 -2.68 3.75
CA LYS A 80 -4.62 -2.76 5.20
C LYS A 80 -6.09 -2.48 5.55
N ASN A 81 -6.71 -1.51 4.89
CA ASN A 81 -8.12 -1.17 5.09
C ASN A 81 -9.05 -2.31 4.65
N LEU A 82 -8.86 -2.83 3.43
CA LEU A 82 -9.65 -3.94 2.90
C LEU A 82 -9.50 -5.22 3.74
N TYR A 83 -8.28 -5.51 4.20
CA TYR A 83 -8.04 -6.64 5.10
C TYR A 83 -8.77 -6.46 6.43
N SER A 84 -8.72 -5.26 7.02
CA SER A 84 -9.41 -4.95 8.27
C SER A 84 -10.92 -5.06 8.13
N GLN A 85 -11.49 -4.53 7.04
CA GLN A 85 -12.92 -4.65 6.71
C GLN A 85 -13.34 -6.11 6.56
N ARG A 86 -12.56 -6.92 5.83
CA ARG A 86 -12.83 -8.36 5.68
C ARG A 86 -12.85 -9.07 7.04
N ARG A 87 -11.87 -8.80 7.91
CA ARG A 87 -11.83 -9.41 9.24
C ARG A 87 -13.03 -9.00 10.09
N GLN A 88 -13.42 -7.73 10.05
CA GLN A 88 -14.57 -7.23 10.79
C GLN A 88 -15.86 -7.93 10.35
N LEU A 89 -16.12 -8.00 9.04
CA LEU A 89 -17.27 -8.73 8.49
C LEU A 89 -17.30 -10.20 8.91
N HIS A 90 -16.15 -10.88 8.89
CA HIS A 90 -16.06 -12.26 9.36
C HIS A 90 -16.37 -12.41 10.86
N SER A 91 -15.89 -11.47 11.68
CA SER A 91 -16.16 -11.46 13.12
C SER A 91 -17.64 -11.23 13.39
N GLU A 92 -18.25 -10.24 12.74
CA GLU A 92 -19.67 -9.91 12.86
C GLU A 92 -20.54 -11.09 12.42
N HIS A 93 -20.26 -11.70 11.27
CA HIS A 93 -20.98 -12.88 10.79
C HIS A 93 -20.87 -14.05 11.78
N ARG A 94 -19.68 -14.29 12.35
CA ARG A 94 -19.49 -15.34 13.36
C ARG A 94 -20.31 -15.05 14.62
N GLY A 95 -20.32 -13.81 15.09
CA GLY A 95 -21.12 -13.38 16.23
C GLY A 95 -22.62 -13.57 15.99
N LEU A 96 -23.14 -13.11 14.85
CA LEU A 96 -24.54 -13.28 14.47
C LEU A 96 -24.95 -14.76 14.39
N LYS A 97 -24.08 -15.62 13.85
CA LYS A 97 -24.34 -17.07 13.79
C LYS A 97 -24.43 -17.68 15.20
N GLN A 98 -23.56 -17.28 16.11
CA GLN A 98 -23.58 -17.74 17.50
C GLN A 98 -24.85 -17.28 18.21
N GLU A 99 -25.23 -16.01 18.05
CA GLU A 99 -26.45 -15.44 18.62
C GLU A 99 -27.70 -16.17 18.10
N LEU A 100 -27.80 -16.39 16.79
CA LEU A 100 -28.92 -17.10 16.19
C LEU A 100 -29.03 -18.54 16.71
N PHE A 101 -27.90 -19.24 16.83
CA PHE A 101 -27.87 -20.58 17.40
C PHE A 101 -28.29 -20.59 18.88
N HIS A 102 -27.84 -19.61 19.66
CA HIS A 102 -28.22 -19.45 21.05
C HIS A 102 -29.73 -19.25 21.21
N ARG A 103 -30.30 -18.25 20.51
CA ARG A 103 -31.74 -17.97 20.51
C ARG A 103 -32.57 -19.15 20.05
N HIS A 104 -32.10 -19.88 19.04
CA HIS A 104 -32.77 -21.10 18.57
C HIS A 104 -32.79 -22.18 19.66
N LYS A 105 -31.66 -22.39 20.35
CA LYS A 105 -31.58 -23.35 21.46
C LYS A 105 -32.47 -22.96 22.63
N GLU A 106 -32.54 -21.68 22.98
CA GLU A 106 -33.45 -21.17 24.01
C GLU A 106 -34.91 -21.39 23.64
N ALA A 107 -35.30 -21.03 22.41
CA ALA A 107 -36.66 -21.26 21.90
C ALA A 107 -37.00 -22.75 21.90
N GLN A 108 -36.09 -23.62 21.44
CA GLN A 108 -36.28 -25.07 21.52
C GLN A 108 -36.46 -25.57 22.95
N GLN A 109 -35.72 -25.02 23.92
CA GLN A 109 -35.86 -25.39 25.33
C GLN A 109 -37.21 -24.97 25.90
N CYS A 110 -37.71 -23.78 25.56
CA CYS A 110 -39.07 -23.35 25.89
C CYS A 110 -40.15 -24.24 25.25
N CYS A 111 -39.87 -24.81 24.06
CA CYS A 111 -40.75 -25.74 23.36
C CYS A 111 -40.55 -27.21 23.75
N ARG A 112 -39.62 -27.55 24.66
CA ARG A 112 -39.49 -28.92 25.16
C ARG A 112 -40.77 -29.34 25.89
N PRO A 113 -41.21 -30.59 25.75
CA PRO A 113 -42.61 -30.95 25.92
C PRO A 113 -42.99 -30.97 27.40
N HIS A 114 -43.50 -29.84 27.90
CA HIS A 114 -44.49 -29.86 28.98
C HIS A 114 -45.75 -30.67 28.57
N ASN A 115 -45.90 -30.99 27.28
CA ASN A 115 -46.95 -31.86 26.78
C ASN A 115 -46.76 -33.34 27.14
N LEU A 116 -45.54 -33.85 27.36
CA LEU A 116 -45.39 -35.29 27.65
C LEU A 116 -45.93 -35.68 29.04
N PRO A 117 -45.67 -34.90 30.11
CA PRO A 117 -46.35 -35.09 31.40
C PRO A 117 -47.87 -34.88 31.29
N LEU A 118 -48.31 -33.84 30.57
CA LEU A 118 -49.74 -33.57 30.37
C LEU A 118 -50.46 -34.70 29.61
N LEU A 119 -49.82 -35.26 28.58
CA LEU A 119 -50.37 -36.35 27.78
C LEU A 119 -50.42 -37.66 28.59
N ARG A 120 -49.40 -37.94 29.41
CA ARG A 120 -49.41 -39.09 30.34
C ARG A 120 -50.50 -38.96 31.40
N ALA A 121 -50.70 -37.76 31.95
CA ALA A 121 -51.77 -37.50 32.92
C ALA A 121 -53.17 -37.58 32.29
N ALA A 122 -53.33 -37.19 31.02
CA ALA A 122 -54.56 -37.40 30.28
C ALA A 122 -54.83 -38.90 30.04
N GLN A 123 -53.80 -39.64 29.58
CA GLN A 123 -53.91 -41.09 29.34
C GLN A 123 -54.26 -41.89 30.60
N GLN A 124 -53.69 -41.55 31.76
CA GLN A 124 -54.02 -42.22 33.02
C GLN A 124 -55.49 -42.02 33.42
N ARG A 125 -56.03 -40.82 33.24
CA ARG A 125 -57.46 -40.54 33.50
C ARG A 125 -58.42 -41.28 32.56
N GLU A 126 -57.97 -41.66 31.36
CA GLU A 126 -58.76 -42.45 30.42
C GLU A 126 -58.72 -43.96 30.71
N MET A 127 -57.75 -44.43 31.51
CA MET A 127 -57.58 -45.85 31.87
C MET A 127 -58.13 -46.21 33.26
N GLU A 128 -58.62 -45.23 34.02
CA GLU A 128 -59.36 -45.38 35.29
C GLU A 128 -60.88 -45.43 35.03
#